data_AF-A0A4D9DN78-F1
#
_entry.id   AF-A0A4D9DN78-F1
#
_cell.length_a   1.000
_cell.length_b   1.000
_cell.length_c   1.000
_cell.angle_alpha   90.00
_cell.angle_beta   90.00
_cell.angle_gamma   90.00
#
_symmetry.space_group_name_H-M   'P 1'
#
loop_
_entity.id
_entity.type
_entity.pdbx_description
1 polymer ?
#
loop_
_entity_poly.entity_id
_entity_poly.type
_entity_poly.pdbx_seq_one_letter_code
_entity_poly.pdbx_strand_id
1 'polypeptide(L)'
;MAPTGSCPFLFLTLVLLATRLAQNIVLPDSYERFVSEHVDFPKIRPPSGQSYCNVMMRRLSLTHPGCRPSNTFIYAPTRQVRAICSHTGRCVYPGYNQCDSHTAFRLTTCRLVFSPRRPPRCIYREIPQTRRIRVACNQQQPVHFIRIL
;
A
#
# COMPACT_ATOMS: atom_id res chain seq x y z
N MET A 1 47.46 -9.37 -31.57
CA MET A 1 46.28 -8.50 -31.75
C MET A 1 45.01 -9.32 -31.57
N ALA A 2 44.11 -8.82 -30.72
CA ALA A 2 42.66 -9.09 -30.59
C ALA A 2 42.11 -10.53 -30.45
N PRO A 3 41.51 -10.88 -29.29
CA PRO A 3 40.30 -11.69 -29.26
C PRO A 3 39.09 -10.75 -29.39
N THR A 4 38.46 -10.69 -30.55
CA THR A 4 37.15 -10.02 -30.72
C THR A 4 36.10 -11.07 -31.01
N GLY A 5 35.62 -11.70 -29.94
CA GLY A 5 34.41 -12.50 -29.93
C GLY A 5 33.44 -11.89 -28.92
N SER A 6 32.90 -10.71 -29.21
CA SER A 6 31.78 -10.18 -28.42
C SER A 6 30.59 -11.09 -28.64
N CYS A 7 30.25 -11.88 -27.63
CA CYS A 7 29.17 -12.87 -27.69
C CYS A 7 27.84 -12.16 -27.40
N PRO A 8 27.03 -11.82 -28.42
CA PRO A 8 25.80 -11.03 -28.24
C PRO A 8 24.77 -11.75 -27.35
N PHE A 9 24.83 -13.08 -27.31
CA PHE A 9 24.01 -13.91 -26.42
C PHE A 9 24.35 -13.73 -24.94
N LEU A 10 25.63 -13.51 -24.58
CA LEU A 10 26.02 -13.24 -23.20
C LEU A 10 25.55 -11.86 -22.73
N PHE A 11 25.60 -10.86 -23.61
CA PHE A 11 25.03 -9.54 -23.30
C PHE A 11 23.50 -9.59 -23.17
N LEU A 12 22.81 -10.33 -24.05
CA LEU A 12 21.35 -10.46 -24.01
C LEU A 12 20.89 -11.20 -22.73
N THR A 13 21.60 -12.25 -22.30
CA THR A 13 21.29 -12.95 -21.05
C THR A 13 21.59 -12.10 -19.82
N LEU A 14 22.66 -11.30 -19.83
CA LEU A 14 22.97 -10.37 -18.74
C LEU A 14 21.90 -9.26 -18.61
N VAL A 15 21.44 -8.72 -19.75
CA VAL A 15 20.35 -7.72 -19.79
C VAL A 15 19.01 -8.33 -19.34
N LEU A 16 18.71 -9.56 -19.75
CA LEU A 16 17.52 -10.30 -19.28
C LEU A 16 17.61 -10.60 -17.77
N LEU A 17 18.77 -10.98 -17.23
CA LEU A 17 18.93 -11.18 -15.79
C LEU A 17 18.78 -9.85 -15.01
N ALA A 18 19.39 -8.77 -15.47
CA ALA A 18 19.29 -7.46 -14.83
C ALA A 18 17.84 -6.93 -14.80
N THR A 19 17.09 -7.13 -15.87
CA THR A 19 15.66 -6.75 -15.93
C THR A 19 14.78 -7.61 -15.01
N ARG A 20 15.10 -8.89 -14.80
CA ARG A 20 14.40 -9.75 -13.82
C ARG A 20 14.69 -9.38 -12.37
N LEU A 21 15.90 -8.93 -12.04
CA LEU A 21 16.23 -8.45 -10.69
C LEU A 21 15.57 -7.09 -10.39
N ALA A 22 15.45 -6.20 -11.38
CA ALA A 22 14.84 -4.88 -11.19
C ALA A 22 13.33 -4.92 -10.91
N GLN A 23 12.64 -6.04 -11.21
CA GLN A 23 11.20 -6.17 -11.04
C GLN A 23 10.73 -6.46 -9.60
N ASN A 24 11.65 -6.75 -8.67
CA ASN A 24 11.33 -7.09 -7.29
C ASN A 24 11.95 -6.13 -6.26
N ILE A 25 11.97 -4.83 -6.54
CA ILE A 25 12.20 -3.83 -5.49
C ILE A 25 10.94 -3.80 -4.62
N VAL A 26 10.87 -4.72 -3.65
CA VAL A 26 9.98 -4.57 -2.50
C VAL A 26 10.51 -3.36 -1.76
N LEU A 27 9.93 -2.19 -2.03
CA LEU A 27 10.29 -0.97 -1.33
C LEU A 27 10.08 -1.23 0.17
N PRO A 28 11.10 -1.02 1.02
CA PRO A 28 10.94 -1.19 2.47
C PRO A 28 9.76 -0.36 2.97
N ASP A 29 9.13 -0.83 4.06
CA ASP A 29 8.03 -0.12 4.71
C ASP A 29 8.46 1.33 4.98
N SER A 30 7.79 2.25 4.29
CA SER A 30 8.14 3.66 4.19
C SER A 30 6.87 4.49 4.26
N TYR A 31 7.05 5.76 4.63
CA TYR A 31 5.93 6.68 4.75
C TYR A 31 5.24 6.92 3.41
N GLU A 32 6.01 7.04 2.33
CA GLU A 32 5.52 7.23 0.97
C GLU A 32 4.64 6.06 0.53
N ARG A 33 5.07 4.83 0.85
CA ARG A 33 4.29 3.62 0.58
C ARG A 33 3.03 3.57 1.42
N PHE A 34 3.13 3.89 2.72
CA PHE A 34 1.96 3.94 3.59
C PHE A 34 0.92 4.94 3.05
N VAL A 35 1.35 6.14 2.66
CA VAL A 35 0.45 7.17 2.11
C VAL A 35 -0.17 6.71 0.79
N SER A 36 0.63 6.17 -0.13
CA SER A 36 0.13 5.73 -1.43
C SER A 36 -0.88 4.59 -1.33
N GLU A 37 -0.68 3.66 -0.39
CA GLU A 37 -1.57 2.52 -0.22
C GLU A 37 -2.78 2.81 0.69
N HIS A 38 -2.66 3.72 1.66
CA HIS A 38 -3.68 3.88 2.72
C HIS A 38 -4.32 5.26 2.83
N VAL A 39 -3.86 6.31 2.13
CA VAL A 39 -4.42 7.67 2.28
C VAL A 39 -5.04 8.14 0.97
N ASP A 40 -6.32 8.52 1.03
CA ASP A 40 -7.08 9.06 -0.11
C ASP A 40 -7.82 10.33 0.33
N PHE A 41 -7.18 11.48 0.25
CA PHE A 41 -7.76 12.74 0.71
C PHE A 41 -7.47 13.91 -0.24
N PRO A 42 -8.51 14.64 -0.71
CA PRO A 42 -9.93 14.35 -0.54
C PRO A 42 -10.34 13.04 -1.21
N LYS A 43 -11.33 12.32 -0.65
CA LYS A 43 -11.78 11.03 -1.16
C LYS A 43 -12.14 11.12 -2.64
N ILE A 44 -11.53 10.26 -3.46
CA ILE A 44 -11.84 10.17 -4.88
C ILE A 44 -13.27 9.64 -5.07
N ARG A 45 -14.00 10.25 -6.01
CA ARG A 45 -15.28 9.74 -6.48
C ARG A 45 -15.04 8.74 -7.61
N PRO A 46 -15.46 7.47 -7.49
CA PRO A 46 -15.34 6.53 -8.58
C PRO A 46 -16.24 6.93 -9.76
N PRO A 47 -15.93 6.49 -10.98
CA PRO A 47 -16.84 6.64 -12.12
C PRO A 47 -18.21 6.01 -11.84
N SER A 48 -19.25 6.51 -12.51
CA SER A 48 -20.62 6.00 -12.33
C SER A 48 -20.70 4.48 -12.53
N GLY A 49 -21.40 3.80 -11.62
CA GLY A 49 -21.56 2.34 -11.64
C GLY A 49 -20.34 1.53 -11.19
N GLN A 50 -19.23 2.16 -10.78
CA GLN A 50 -18.05 1.46 -10.29
C GLN A 50 -17.89 1.56 -8.78
N SER A 51 -17.54 0.43 -8.14
CA SER A 51 -17.15 0.39 -6.73
C SER A 51 -15.82 1.14 -6.53
N TYR A 52 -15.78 1.99 -5.50
CA TYR A 52 -14.58 2.70 -5.05
C TYR A 52 -13.42 1.72 -4.80
N CYS A 53 -13.68 0.61 -4.10
CA CYS A 53 -12.62 -0.37 -3.81
C CYS A 53 -12.08 -1.04 -5.06
N ASN A 54 -12.94 -1.42 -6.01
CA ASN A 54 -12.49 -2.02 -7.27
C ASN A 54 -11.63 -1.05 -8.09
N VAL A 55 -11.94 0.25 -8.04
CA VAL A 55 -11.17 1.30 -8.71
C VAL A 55 -9.83 1.51 -8.02
N MET A 56 -9.84 1.77 -6.70
CA MET A 56 -8.64 2.15 -5.96
C MET A 56 -7.63 1.01 -5.83
N MET A 57 -8.09 -0.22 -5.57
CA MET A 57 -7.19 -1.37 -5.49
C MET A 57 -6.46 -1.62 -6.81
N ARG A 58 -7.13 -1.42 -7.95
CA ARG A 58 -6.53 -1.54 -9.28
C ARG A 58 -5.57 -0.39 -9.59
N ARG A 59 -6.01 0.85 -9.31
CA ARG A 59 -5.22 2.07 -9.57
C ARG A 59 -3.88 2.05 -8.84
N LEU A 60 -3.84 1.48 -7.65
CA LEU A 60 -2.65 1.38 -6.80
C LEU A 60 -1.87 0.08 -7.02
N SER A 61 -2.18 -0.68 -8.08
CA SER A 61 -1.55 -1.96 -8.40
C SER A 61 -1.59 -2.99 -7.25
N LEU A 62 -2.56 -2.86 -6.32
CA LEU A 62 -2.79 -3.80 -5.21
C LEU A 62 -3.50 -5.09 -5.65
N THR A 63 -3.62 -5.28 -6.97
CA THR A 63 -4.17 -6.48 -7.61
C THR A 63 -3.11 -7.24 -8.42
N HIS A 64 -1.84 -6.82 -8.37
CA HIS A 64 -0.71 -7.48 -9.02
C HIS A 64 0.40 -7.80 -8.01
N PRO A 65 1.06 -8.97 -8.12
CA PRO A 65 0.78 -10.09 -9.03
C PRO A 65 -0.48 -10.90 -8.65
N GLY A 66 -1.10 -10.59 -7.51
CA GLY A 66 -2.36 -11.20 -7.06
C GLY A 66 -3.25 -10.21 -6.31
N CYS A 67 -4.49 -10.61 -6.05
CA CYS A 67 -5.45 -9.78 -5.33
C CYS A 67 -5.05 -9.63 -3.86
N ARG A 68 -4.67 -8.43 -3.43
CA ARG A 68 -4.45 -8.15 -2.00
C ARG A 68 -5.74 -8.44 -1.23
N PRO A 69 -5.72 -9.26 -0.16
CA PRO A 69 -6.95 -9.70 0.51
C PRO A 69 -7.75 -8.57 1.16
N SER A 70 -7.06 -7.56 1.68
CA SER A 70 -7.67 -6.41 2.35
C SER A 70 -6.78 -5.18 2.25
N ASN A 71 -7.41 -4.01 2.18
CA ASN A 71 -6.75 -2.72 2.34
C ASN A 71 -7.70 -1.72 2.99
N THR A 72 -7.18 -0.78 3.79
CA THR A 72 -8.00 0.29 4.37
C THR A 72 -7.52 1.65 3.88
N PHE A 73 -8.46 2.45 3.37
CA PHE A 73 -8.23 3.82 2.96
C PHE A 73 -8.68 4.79 4.05
N ILE A 74 -7.85 5.78 4.33
CA ILE A 74 -8.02 6.82 5.34
C ILE A 74 -8.35 8.13 4.62
N TYR A 75 -9.47 8.74 5.00
CA TYR A 75 -9.96 9.99 4.42
C TYR A 75 -9.58 11.17 5.32
N ALA A 76 -8.29 11.48 5.38
CA ALA A 76 -7.78 12.61 6.15
C ALA A 76 -6.50 13.21 5.54
N PRO A 77 -6.21 14.50 5.77
CA PRO A 77 -4.94 15.10 5.38
C PRO A 77 -3.75 14.33 5.96
N THR A 78 -2.69 14.18 5.16
CA THR A 78 -1.45 13.50 5.56
C THR A 78 -0.85 14.05 6.86
N ARG A 79 -0.98 15.36 7.12
CA ARG A 79 -0.62 15.98 8.41
C ARG A 79 -1.30 15.30 9.60
N GLN A 80 -2.61 15.05 9.53
CA GLN A 80 -3.35 14.41 10.62
C GLN A 80 -2.95 12.94 10.78
N VAL A 81 -2.66 12.26 9.67
CA VAL A 81 -2.21 10.87 9.68
C VAL A 81 -0.79 10.76 10.27
N ARG A 82 0.13 11.67 9.93
CA ARG A 82 1.47 11.77 10.54
C ARG A 82 1.41 12.04 12.04
N ALA A 83 0.45 12.84 12.49
CA ALA A 83 0.31 13.20 13.90
C ALA A 83 0.08 11.97 14.81
N ILE A 84 -0.39 10.84 14.27
CA ILE A 84 -0.51 9.57 15.01
C ILE A 84 0.84 9.10 15.56
N CYS A 85 1.93 9.34 14.81
CA CYS A 85 3.29 8.94 15.16
C CYS A 85 4.12 10.06 15.82
N SER A 86 3.51 11.23 16.05
CA SER A 86 4.16 12.32 16.76
C SER A 86 4.13 12.09 18.28
N HIS A 87 4.82 12.93 19.06
CA HIS A 87 4.84 12.81 20.53
C HIS A 87 3.43 12.90 21.17
N THR A 88 2.45 13.43 20.44
CA THR A 88 1.05 13.49 20.88
C THR A 88 0.27 12.20 20.59
N GLY A 89 0.89 11.15 20.04
CA GLY A 89 0.26 9.85 19.76
C GLY A 89 0.31 8.90 20.96
N ARG A 90 -0.71 8.04 21.13
CA ARG A 90 -0.72 7.02 22.19
C ARG A 90 0.03 5.78 21.71
N CYS A 91 1.36 5.80 21.82
CA CYS A 91 2.20 4.67 21.47
C CYS A 91 2.11 3.59 22.55
N VAL A 92 1.47 2.47 22.22
CA VAL A 92 1.14 1.39 23.18
C VAL A 92 2.31 0.44 23.37
N TYR A 93 3.20 0.34 22.38
CA TYR A 93 4.33 -0.58 22.38
C TYR A 93 5.63 0.12 21.98
N PRO A 94 6.40 0.66 22.95
CA PRO A 94 7.61 1.43 22.69
C PRO A 94 8.68 0.66 21.88
N GLY A 95 8.77 -0.67 22.05
CA GLY A 95 9.72 -1.50 21.30
C GLY A 95 9.30 -1.87 19.87
N TYR A 96 8.02 -1.70 19.53
CA TYR A 96 7.46 -2.02 18.21
C TYR A 96 6.97 -0.78 17.46
N ASN A 97 7.17 0.41 18.04
CA ASN A 97 6.73 1.72 17.53
C ASN A 97 5.27 1.74 17.07
N GLN A 98 4.36 1.03 17.75
CA GLN A 98 2.94 1.01 17.38
C GLN A 98 2.16 2.08 18.13
N CYS A 99 1.43 2.92 17.40
CA CYS A 99 0.70 4.05 17.97
C CYS A 99 -0.77 4.04 17.54
N ASP A 100 -1.64 4.36 18.51
CA ASP A 100 -3.08 4.49 18.30
C ASP A 100 -3.42 5.95 18.01
N SER A 101 -4.27 6.18 17.00
CA SER A 101 -4.81 7.51 16.75
C SER A 101 -5.61 8.00 17.95
N HIS A 102 -5.53 9.28 18.29
CA HIS A 102 -6.34 9.87 19.36
C HIS A 102 -7.80 10.02 18.95
N THR A 103 -8.02 10.48 17.72
CA THR A 103 -9.33 10.69 17.12
C THR A 103 -9.68 9.56 16.15
N ALA A 104 -10.98 9.40 15.88
CA ALA A 104 -11.44 8.52 14.84
C ALA A 104 -11.24 9.16 13.45
N PHE A 105 -10.95 8.33 12.46
CA PHE A 105 -10.88 8.72 11.06
C PHE A 105 -12.08 8.15 10.31
N ARG A 106 -12.50 8.84 9.24
CA ARG A 106 -13.37 8.25 8.23
C ARG A 106 -12.54 7.31 7.36
N LEU A 107 -13.00 6.08 7.24
CA LEU A 107 -12.28 4.99 6.60
C LEU A 107 -13.15 4.25 5.59
N THR A 108 -12.53 3.51 4.68
CA THR A 108 -13.18 2.42 3.95
C THR A 108 -12.23 1.24 3.86
N THR A 109 -12.66 0.09 4.36
CA THR A 109 -11.93 -1.16 4.18
C THR A 109 -12.43 -1.88 2.93
N CYS A 110 -11.52 -2.16 2.02
CA CYS A 110 -11.73 -2.96 0.83
C CYS A 110 -11.38 -4.40 1.13
N ARG A 111 -12.39 -5.27 1.22
CA ARG A 111 -12.20 -6.70 1.50
C ARG A 111 -12.47 -7.52 0.24
N LEU A 112 -11.52 -8.36 -0.12
CA LEU A 112 -11.64 -9.26 -1.27
C LEU A 112 -12.83 -10.21 -1.08
N VAL A 113 -13.70 -10.26 -2.08
CA VAL A 113 -14.85 -11.19 -2.14
C VAL A 113 -14.59 -12.29 -3.15
N PHE A 114 -13.99 -11.93 -4.28
CA PHE A 114 -13.74 -12.86 -5.37
C PHE A 114 -12.37 -12.60 -6.00
N SER A 115 -11.59 -13.67 -6.10
CA SER A 115 -10.29 -13.70 -6.75
C SER A 115 -10.30 -14.76 -7.86
N PRO A 116 -10.24 -14.38 -9.14
CA PRO A 116 -10.15 -15.35 -10.21
C PRO A 116 -8.77 -16.04 -10.23
N ARG A 117 -8.71 -17.29 -10.72
CA ARG A 117 -7.45 -18.06 -10.87
C ARG A 117 -6.42 -17.40 -11.81
N ARG A 118 -6.88 -16.56 -12.74
CA ARG A 118 -6.04 -15.67 -13.55
C ARG A 118 -6.59 -14.24 -13.39
N PRO A 119 -5.78 -13.26 -12.95
CA PRO A 119 -6.23 -11.86 -12.86
C PRO A 119 -6.66 -11.38 -14.25
N PRO A 120 -7.82 -10.71 -14.33
CA PRO A 120 -7.73 -9.24 -14.31
C PRO A 120 -8.78 -8.55 -13.42
N ARG A 121 -9.62 -9.30 -12.69
CA ARG A 121 -10.79 -8.74 -11.99
C ARG A 121 -10.92 -9.23 -10.55
N CYS A 122 -10.12 -8.66 -9.65
CA CYS A 122 -10.35 -8.76 -8.22
C CYS A 122 -11.62 -7.96 -7.85
N ILE A 123 -12.55 -8.59 -7.14
CA ILE A 123 -13.78 -7.93 -6.69
C ILE A 123 -13.71 -7.73 -5.18
N TYR A 124 -13.93 -6.48 -4.77
CA TYR A 124 -13.86 -6.04 -3.39
C TYR A 124 -15.21 -5.54 -2.90
N ARG A 125 -15.52 -5.85 -1.64
CA ARG A 125 -16.60 -5.22 -0.89
C ARG A 125 -16.06 -4.00 -0.14
N GLU A 126 -16.84 -2.92 -0.17
CA GLU A 126 -16.60 -1.71 0.62
C GLU A 126 -17.20 -1.85 2.02
N ILE A 127 -16.41 -1.51 3.03
CA ILE A 127 -16.86 -1.46 4.43
C ILE A 127 -16.51 -0.05 4.96
N PRO A 128 -17.43 0.93 4.82
CA PRO A 128 -17.24 2.27 5.33
C PRO A 128 -17.38 2.27 6.86
N GLN A 129 -16.53 3.01 7.55
CA GLN A 129 -16.58 3.12 9.01
C GLN A 129 -15.87 4.38 9.50
N THR A 130 -16.21 4.84 10.71
CA THR A 130 -15.51 5.95 11.38
C THR A 130 -14.97 5.44 12.70
N ARG A 131 -13.68 5.09 12.73
CA ARG A 131 -13.05 4.44 13.88
C ARG A 131 -11.61 4.91 14.08
N ARG A 132 -11.06 4.64 15.26
CA ARG A 132 -9.65 4.85 15.56
C ARG A 132 -8.82 3.77 14.87
N ILE A 133 -7.54 4.03 14.66
CA ILE A 133 -6.63 3.10 13.99
C ILE A 133 -5.35 2.95 14.77
N ARG A 134 -4.67 1.83 14.53
CA ARG A 134 -3.31 1.54 14.98
C ARG A 134 -2.37 1.44 13.79
N VAL A 135 -1.24 2.11 13.87
CA VAL A 135 -0.18 2.10 12.84
C VAL A 135 1.16 1.78 13.47
N ALA A 136 2.07 1.20 12.69
CA ALA A 136 3.49 1.17 13.04
C ALA A 136 4.15 2.46 12.56
N CYS A 137 5.05 2.98 13.38
CA CYS A 137 5.76 4.21 13.14
C CYS A 137 7.26 3.95 12.99
N ASN A 138 7.93 4.72 12.15
CA ASN A 138 9.38 4.79 12.09
C ASN A 138 9.76 6.27 11.99
N GLN A 139 10.72 6.73 12.81
CA GLN A 139 11.17 8.13 12.82
C GLN A 139 10.00 9.15 12.80
N GLN A 140 8.99 8.94 13.65
CA GLN A 140 7.77 9.76 13.75
C GLN A 140 6.85 9.77 12.51
N GLN A 141 6.98 8.78 11.63
CA GLN A 141 6.17 8.65 10.42
C GLN A 141 5.45 7.29 10.37
N PRO A 142 4.17 7.24 9.99
CA PRO A 142 3.47 5.97 9.79
C PRO A 142 4.08 5.20 8.63
N VAL A 143 4.46 3.95 8.86
CA VAL A 143 5.06 3.07 7.82
C VAL A 143 4.21 1.84 7.55
N HIS A 144 3.34 1.44 8.48
CA HIS A 144 2.49 0.26 8.32
C HIS A 144 1.11 0.44 8.95
N PHE A 145 0.05 0.05 8.25
CA PHE A 145 -1.30 0.00 8.81
C PHE A 145 -1.52 -1.31 9.55
N ILE A 146 -1.76 -1.28 10.87
CA ILE A 146 -1.89 -2.50 11.66
C ILE A 146 -3.35 -2.95 11.69
N ARG A 147 -4.24 -2.12 12.23
CA ARG A 147 -5.67 -2.46 12.37
C ARG A 147 -6.54 -1.26 12.72
N ILE A 148 -7.84 -1.48 12.63
CA ILE A 148 -8.88 -0.61 13.18
C ILE A 148 -9.12 -1.02 14.63
N LEU A 149 -9.29 -0.04 15.52
CA LEU A 149 -9.54 -0.18 16.96
C LEU A 149 -11.01 0.01 17.25
#